data_AF-A0A3B8WPX4-F1
#
_entry.id   AF-A0A3B8WPX4-F1
#
_cell.length_a   1.000
_cell.length_b   1.000
_cell.length_c   1.000
_cell.angle_alpha   90.00
_cell.angle_beta   90.00
_cell.angle_gamma   90.00
#
_symmetry.space_group_name_H-M   'P 1'
#
loop_
_entity.id
_entity.type
_entity.pdbx_description
1 polymer ?
#
loop_
_entity_poly.entity_id
_entity_poly.type
_entity_poly.pdbx_seq_one_letter_code
_entity_poly.pdbx_strand_id
1 'polypeptide(L)'
;FGSSELEVVPAGNARDLGLDRSMILGYGQDDRSCAFTSAMALFDSKAGTKTQCCLCVDKEEIGSVGATGMASHFFENAVAELVERTESPYSELTVRRCLANSNMLSSDVNAAFDPMNADLFDKLNTSYLGGGIVFNKYTGSRGKSGASDANPEFIARLRNVLDKAEVRYQMAELGKVDEGGGGTIAYLAAKYGMNVLDAGVAVLSMHAPWEVTNCFDIEQAYKAYKVFLTL
;
A
#
# COMPACT_ATOMS: atom_id res chain seq x y z
N PHE A 1 34.91 -1.59 -0.72
CA PHE A 1 33.81 -0.72 -0.27
C PHE A 1 33.45 0.40 -1.24
N GLY A 2 34.38 0.99 -2.02
CA GLY A 2 34.07 2.12 -2.92
C GLY A 2 33.03 1.84 -4.04
N SER A 3 32.58 0.60 -4.20
CA SER A 3 31.54 0.16 -5.13
C SER A 3 30.60 -0.86 -4.47
N SER A 4 30.43 -0.79 -3.15
CA SER A 4 29.64 -1.73 -2.35
C SER A 4 28.47 -1.01 -1.71
N GLU A 5 27.31 -1.67 -1.66
CA GLU A 5 26.15 -1.26 -0.87
C GLU A 5 25.97 -2.32 0.22
N LEU A 6 26.13 -1.92 1.49
CA LEU A 6 26.05 -2.81 2.64
C LEU A 6 24.88 -2.37 3.50
N GLU A 7 24.00 -3.30 3.82
CA GLU A 7 22.84 -3.08 4.68
C GLU A 7 23.03 -3.84 5.99
N VAL A 8 22.91 -3.11 7.11
CA VAL A 8 22.94 -3.72 8.45
C VAL A 8 21.50 -3.86 8.92
N VAL A 9 21.10 -5.10 9.16
CA VAL A 9 19.72 -5.44 9.56
C VAL A 9 19.71 -6.22 10.88
N PRO A 10 18.60 -6.19 11.64
CA PRO A 10 18.45 -7.00 12.84
C PRO A 10 18.61 -8.50 12.52
N ALA A 11 19.35 -9.22 13.37
CA ALA A 11 19.49 -10.67 13.25
C ALA A 11 18.29 -11.39 13.88
N GLY A 12 17.87 -12.49 13.24
CA GLY A 12 16.81 -13.37 13.73
C GLY A 12 15.61 -13.42 12.79
N ASN A 13 14.93 -14.56 12.77
CA ASN A 13 13.75 -14.76 11.93
C ASN A 13 12.50 -14.12 12.52
N ALA A 14 11.52 -13.84 11.66
CA ALA A 14 10.16 -13.54 12.09
C ALA A 14 9.59 -14.72 12.91
N ARG A 15 8.72 -14.40 13.87
CA ARG A 15 8.14 -15.38 14.80
C ARG A 15 6.74 -14.97 15.23
N ASP A 16 5.97 -15.92 15.69
CA ASP A 16 4.66 -15.63 16.28
C ASP A 16 4.82 -14.86 17.58
N LEU A 17 3.86 -13.97 17.83
CA LEU A 17 3.76 -13.14 19.01
C LEU A 17 2.35 -13.31 19.63
N GLY A 18 2.30 -13.24 20.97
CA GLY A 18 1.08 -13.41 21.75
C GLY A 18 0.89 -14.84 22.24
N LEU A 19 0.16 -15.00 23.35
CA LEU A 19 -0.17 -16.32 23.91
C LEU A 19 -1.01 -17.17 22.94
N ASP A 20 -1.81 -16.49 22.10
CA ASP A 20 -2.66 -17.08 21.07
C ASP A 20 -1.98 -17.16 19.69
N ARG A 21 -0.74 -16.66 19.57
CA ARG A 21 0.03 -16.62 18.30
C ARG A 21 -0.71 -15.89 17.17
N SER A 22 -1.55 -14.92 17.52
CA SER A 22 -2.35 -14.15 16.57
C SER A 22 -1.55 -13.09 15.79
N MET A 23 -0.34 -12.77 16.25
CA MET A 23 0.51 -11.72 15.69
C MET A 23 1.84 -12.26 15.18
N ILE A 24 2.47 -11.50 14.30
CA ILE A 24 3.79 -11.77 13.71
C ILE A 24 4.72 -10.66 14.15
N LEU A 25 5.85 -11.03 14.75
CA LEU A 25 6.94 -10.11 15.08
C LEU A 25 8.07 -10.31 14.07
N GLY A 26 8.49 -9.26 13.38
CA GLY A 26 9.55 -9.33 12.37
C GLY A 26 10.15 -7.98 11.99
N TYR A 27 11.32 -8.00 11.37
CA TYR A 27 11.95 -6.81 10.79
C TYR A 27 11.43 -6.55 9.37
N GLY A 28 11.13 -5.29 9.05
CA GLY A 28 10.71 -4.86 7.72
C GLY A 28 9.34 -5.42 7.35
N GLN A 29 8.40 -5.45 8.31
CA GLN A 29 6.98 -5.56 8.00
C GLN A 29 6.55 -4.37 7.14
N ASP A 30 7.14 -3.21 7.40
CA ASP A 30 7.12 -2.04 6.53
C ASP A 30 8.05 -2.23 5.31
N ASP A 31 7.58 -2.10 4.07
CA ASP A 31 6.22 -2.47 3.62
C ASP A 31 6.22 -3.89 3.01
N ARG A 32 7.15 -4.75 3.42
CA ARG A 32 7.25 -6.11 2.83
C ARG A 32 6.02 -6.95 3.12
N SER A 33 5.25 -6.62 4.15
CA SER A 33 3.97 -7.27 4.45
C SER A 33 2.93 -7.01 3.36
N CYS A 34 2.79 -5.77 2.88
CA CYS A 34 1.89 -5.45 1.78
C CYS A 34 2.46 -5.85 0.41
N ALA A 35 3.78 -5.73 0.21
CA ALA A 35 4.43 -6.21 -1.01
C ALA A 35 4.23 -7.72 -1.21
N PHE A 36 4.41 -8.51 -0.15
CA PHE A 36 4.18 -9.96 -0.18
C PHE A 36 2.73 -10.29 -0.54
N THR A 37 1.77 -9.70 0.17
CA THR A 37 0.34 -9.98 -0.04
C THR A 37 -0.14 -9.49 -1.42
N SER A 38 0.37 -8.37 -1.92
CA SER A 38 0.11 -7.86 -3.27
C SER A 38 0.64 -8.79 -4.36
N ALA A 39 1.89 -9.27 -4.22
CA ALA A 39 2.50 -10.18 -5.17
C ALA A 39 1.77 -11.53 -5.19
N MET A 40 1.46 -12.08 -4.02
CA MET A 40 0.70 -13.33 -3.91
C MET A 40 -0.71 -13.20 -4.50
N ALA A 41 -1.39 -12.08 -4.25
CA ALA A 41 -2.70 -11.81 -4.83
C ALA A 41 -2.63 -11.78 -6.36
N LEU A 42 -1.61 -11.17 -6.95
CA LEU A 42 -1.39 -11.17 -8.40
C LEU A 42 -1.12 -12.57 -8.94
N PHE A 43 -0.22 -13.33 -8.32
CA PHE A 43 0.13 -14.69 -8.77
C PHE A 43 -1.05 -15.67 -8.71
N ASP A 44 -1.92 -15.51 -7.70
CA ASP A 44 -3.12 -16.34 -7.55
C ASP A 44 -4.34 -15.78 -8.31
N SER A 45 -4.20 -14.63 -8.97
CA SER A 45 -5.22 -14.03 -9.82
C SER A 45 -5.16 -14.58 -11.23
N LYS A 46 -6.30 -14.54 -11.91
CA LYS A 46 -6.38 -14.83 -13.34
C LYS A 46 -6.45 -13.52 -14.10
N ALA A 47 -5.79 -13.50 -15.26
CA ALA A 47 -5.86 -12.36 -16.18
C ALA A 47 -7.34 -11.99 -16.45
N GLY A 48 -7.66 -10.73 -16.17
CA GLY A 48 -8.97 -10.17 -16.43
C GLY A 48 -9.08 -9.54 -17.82
N THR A 49 -10.12 -8.72 -18.01
CA THR A 49 -10.28 -7.88 -19.21
C THR A 49 -9.33 -6.68 -19.22
N LYS A 50 -8.77 -6.32 -18.05
CA LYS A 50 -7.74 -5.29 -17.88
C LYS A 50 -6.43 -5.93 -17.49
N THR A 51 -5.33 -5.35 -17.95
CA THR A 51 -3.98 -5.72 -17.50
C THR A 51 -3.85 -5.47 -16.01
N GLN A 52 -3.46 -6.50 -15.28
CA GLN A 52 -3.18 -6.46 -13.85
C GLN A 52 -1.67 -6.35 -13.65
N CYS A 53 -1.23 -5.58 -12.64
CA CYS A 53 0.18 -5.50 -12.28
C CYS A 53 0.35 -5.31 -10.76
N CYS A 54 1.52 -5.73 -10.27
CA CYS A 54 2.03 -5.43 -8.94
C CYS A 54 3.38 -4.76 -9.15
N LEU A 55 3.55 -3.57 -8.56
CA LEU A 55 4.74 -2.76 -8.71
C LEU A 55 5.45 -2.68 -7.36
N CYS A 56 6.61 -3.33 -7.24
CA CYS A 56 7.47 -3.25 -6.07
C CYS A 56 8.66 -2.33 -6.40
N VAL A 57 8.75 -1.19 -5.73
CA VAL A 57 9.76 -0.15 -5.96
C VAL A 57 10.49 0.17 -4.65
N ASP A 58 11.69 0.73 -4.75
CA ASP A 58 12.52 1.07 -3.59
C ASP A 58 12.56 2.58 -3.32
N LYS A 59 13.39 2.97 -2.34
CA LYS A 59 13.65 4.38 -1.96
C LYS A 59 12.43 5.15 -1.45
N GLU A 60 11.31 4.51 -1.17
CA GLU A 60 10.13 5.13 -0.54
C GLU A 60 10.56 5.93 0.70
N GLU A 61 11.24 5.26 1.63
CA GLU A 61 11.71 5.75 2.93
C GLU A 61 12.70 6.92 2.88
N ILE A 62 13.22 7.24 1.69
CA ILE A 62 14.09 8.41 1.45
C ILE A 62 13.44 9.44 0.53
N GLY A 63 12.12 9.37 0.32
CA GLY A 63 11.33 10.28 -0.50
C GLY A 63 11.09 9.83 -1.94
N SER A 64 11.22 8.53 -2.23
CA SER A 64 11.06 7.92 -3.56
C SER A 64 12.01 8.44 -4.64
N VAL A 65 13.14 9.05 -4.26
CA VAL A 65 14.13 9.62 -5.19
C VAL A 65 15.16 8.56 -5.58
N GLY A 66 15.16 8.17 -6.85
CA GLY A 66 16.11 7.20 -7.41
C GLY A 66 15.67 6.68 -8.76
N ALA A 67 16.52 5.90 -9.42
CA ALA A 67 16.19 5.28 -10.71
C ALA A 67 15.10 4.19 -10.60
N THR A 68 14.89 3.67 -9.40
CA THR A 68 14.07 2.49 -9.09
C THR A 68 12.88 2.80 -8.17
N GLY A 69 12.80 4.02 -7.64
CA GLY A 69 11.67 4.47 -6.82
C GLY A 69 10.47 4.93 -7.66
N MET A 70 9.33 5.14 -7.00
CA MET A 70 8.07 5.50 -7.67
C MET A 70 8.10 6.85 -8.40
N ALA A 71 9.03 7.75 -8.03
CA ALA A 71 9.20 9.02 -8.73
C ALA A 71 9.95 8.88 -10.08
N SER A 72 10.56 7.73 -10.34
CA SER A 72 11.26 7.44 -11.59
C SER A 72 10.31 7.30 -12.79
N HIS A 73 10.87 7.27 -13.99
CA HIS A 73 10.13 6.97 -15.22
C HIS A 73 9.94 5.46 -15.46
N PHE A 74 10.38 4.59 -14.54
CA PHE A 74 10.34 3.14 -14.74
C PHE A 74 8.93 2.63 -15.09
N PHE A 75 7.93 3.03 -14.31
CA PHE A 75 6.57 2.53 -14.49
C PHE A 75 5.93 3.01 -15.80
N GLU A 76 6.01 4.31 -16.10
CA GLU A 76 5.44 4.83 -17.35
C GLU A 76 6.14 4.26 -18.60
N ASN A 77 7.46 4.04 -18.53
CA ASN A 77 8.20 3.40 -19.61
C ASN A 77 7.79 1.93 -19.78
N ALA A 78 7.58 1.19 -18.69
CA ALA A 78 7.09 -0.19 -18.76
C ALA A 78 5.70 -0.26 -19.41
N VAL A 79 4.81 0.69 -19.11
CA VAL A 79 3.49 0.78 -19.78
C VAL A 79 3.65 1.15 -21.25
N ALA A 80 4.55 2.06 -21.61
CA ALA A 80 4.81 2.42 -23.00
C ALA A 80 5.32 1.22 -23.83
N GLU A 81 6.24 0.43 -23.28
CA GLU A 81 6.72 -0.81 -23.90
C GLU A 81 5.58 -1.83 -24.08
N LEU A 82 4.67 -1.98 -23.11
CA LEU A 82 3.51 -2.85 -23.27
C LEU A 82 2.58 -2.34 -24.38
N VAL A 83 2.27 -1.04 -24.41
CA VAL A 83 1.40 -0.44 -25.44
C VAL A 83 2.01 -0.60 -26.84
N GLU A 84 3.31 -0.37 -27.02
CA GLU A 84 4.02 -0.60 -28.30
C GLU A 84 3.87 -2.06 -28.78
N ARG A 85 3.82 -3.02 -27.85
CA ARG A 85 3.72 -4.45 -28.17
C ARG A 85 2.30 -4.94 -28.39
N THR A 86 1.31 -4.33 -27.75
CA THR A 86 -0.08 -4.81 -27.77
C THR A 86 -1.00 -3.98 -28.67
N GLU A 87 -0.67 -2.72 -28.92
CA GLU A 87 -1.50 -1.79 -29.69
C GLU A 87 -0.76 -1.33 -30.95
N SER A 88 -1.43 -1.30 -32.10
CA SER A 88 -0.87 -0.80 -33.36
C SER A 88 -1.87 0.11 -34.09
N PRO A 89 -1.47 1.35 -34.47
CA PRO A 89 -0.15 1.95 -34.25
C PRO A 89 0.05 2.38 -32.79
N TYR A 90 1.31 2.43 -32.34
CA TYR A 90 1.65 3.04 -31.07
C TYR A 90 1.17 4.49 -30.99
N SER A 91 0.72 4.87 -29.80
CA SER A 91 0.38 6.26 -29.50
C SER A 91 0.71 6.58 -28.05
N GLU A 92 1.51 7.63 -27.87
CA GLU A 92 1.76 8.25 -26.57
C GLU A 92 0.45 8.68 -25.87
N LEU A 93 -0.57 9.07 -26.65
CA LEU A 93 -1.89 9.39 -26.09
C LEU A 93 -2.58 8.15 -25.51
N THR A 94 -2.33 6.96 -26.07
CA THR A 94 -2.83 5.69 -25.52
C THR A 94 -2.18 5.39 -24.18
N VAL A 95 -0.87 5.59 -24.02
CA VAL A 95 -0.17 5.42 -22.74
C VAL A 95 -0.78 6.33 -21.67
N ARG A 96 -0.92 7.63 -21.96
CA ARG A 96 -1.49 8.61 -21.01
C ARG A 96 -2.93 8.28 -20.64
N ARG A 97 -3.75 7.86 -21.61
CA ARG A 97 -5.14 7.44 -21.36
C ARG A 97 -5.20 6.12 -20.57
N CYS A 98 -4.30 5.18 -20.83
CA CYS A 98 -4.21 3.92 -20.08
C CYS A 98 -3.92 4.22 -18.60
N LEU A 99 -2.91 5.05 -18.32
CA LEU A 99 -2.59 5.48 -16.96
C LEU A 99 -3.77 6.22 -16.32
N ALA A 100 -4.37 7.21 -16.99
CA ALA A 100 -5.49 7.98 -16.44
C ALA A 100 -6.77 7.14 -16.19
N ASN A 101 -6.94 6.01 -16.89
CA ASN A 101 -8.09 5.11 -16.68
C ASN A 101 -7.78 3.92 -15.75
N SER A 102 -6.59 3.92 -15.13
CA SER A 102 -6.17 2.87 -14.20
C SER A 102 -6.63 3.15 -12.77
N ASN A 103 -6.76 2.07 -11.99
CA ASN A 103 -6.98 2.13 -10.56
C ASN A 103 -5.74 1.55 -9.86
N MET A 104 -5.40 2.07 -8.70
CA MET A 104 -4.29 1.60 -7.88
C MET A 104 -4.69 1.56 -6.42
N LEU A 105 -4.32 0.47 -5.75
CA LEU A 105 -4.16 0.47 -4.30
C LEU A 105 -2.69 0.74 -4.01
N SER A 106 -2.39 1.94 -3.51
CA SER A 106 -1.05 2.30 -3.05
C SER A 106 -0.85 1.58 -1.73
N SER A 107 -0.08 0.50 -1.79
CA SER A 107 0.03 -0.39 -0.64
C SER A 107 1.14 0.07 0.28
N ASP A 108 0.78 0.27 1.54
CA ASP A 108 1.67 0.74 2.60
C ASP A 108 1.05 0.43 3.97
N VAL A 109 1.87 0.25 5.00
CA VAL A 109 1.40 -0.04 6.36
C VAL A 109 0.76 1.19 7.01
N ASN A 110 -0.09 0.95 8.00
CA ASN A 110 -0.70 2.01 8.81
C ASN A 110 -0.36 1.83 10.30
N ALA A 111 -0.10 2.93 11.01
CA ALA A 111 0.17 2.87 12.45
C ALA A 111 -1.06 2.35 13.22
N ALA A 112 -0.92 1.17 13.81
CA ALA A 112 -1.94 0.57 14.66
C ALA A 112 -2.07 1.34 15.98
N PHE A 113 -3.29 1.41 16.52
CA PHE A 113 -3.57 1.97 17.83
C PHE A 113 -2.72 1.29 18.91
N ASP A 114 -1.86 2.07 19.55
CA ASP A 114 -1.05 1.62 20.68
C ASP A 114 -1.72 2.04 22.01
N PRO A 115 -2.19 1.09 22.84
CA PRO A 115 -2.80 1.40 24.13
C PRO A 115 -1.86 2.16 25.08
N MET A 116 -0.53 2.01 24.93
CA MET A 116 0.45 2.70 25.76
C MET A 116 0.62 4.18 25.37
N ASN A 117 0.26 4.54 24.14
CA ASN A 117 0.37 5.88 23.56
C ASN A 117 -0.98 6.34 22.99
N ALA A 118 -2.07 6.00 23.68
CA ALA A 118 -3.44 6.20 23.21
C ALA A 118 -3.81 7.67 22.95
N ASP A 119 -3.06 8.60 23.52
CA ASP A 119 -3.20 10.05 23.34
C ASP A 119 -2.73 10.54 21.96
N LEU A 120 -1.95 9.76 21.22
CA LEU A 120 -1.52 10.10 19.86
C LEU A 120 -2.60 9.82 18.79
N PHE A 121 -3.64 9.08 19.13
CA PHE A 121 -4.63 8.56 18.18
C PHE A 121 -6.03 9.15 18.37
N ASP A 122 -6.75 9.36 17.27
CA ASP A 122 -8.20 9.47 17.30
C ASP A 122 -8.82 8.08 17.28
N LYS A 123 -9.44 7.68 18.40
CA LYS A 123 -10.01 6.34 18.60
C LYS A 123 -11.05 5.93 17.56
N LEU A 124 -11.72 6.90 16.94
CA LEU A 124 -12.75 6.64 15.93
C LEU A 124 -12.18 6.53 14.51
N ASN A 125 -10.96 7.00 14.29
CA ASN A 125 -10.30 7.08 12.98
C ASN A 125 -8.89 6.48 13.01
N THR A 126 -8.67 5.43 13.82
CA THR A 126 -7.39 4.73 13.93
C THR A 126 -7.55 3.28 13.50
N SER A 127 -6.48 2.66 13.03
CA SER A 127 -6.47 1.24 12.71
C SER A 127 -6.20 0.41 13.96
N TYR A 128 -6.82 -0.76 14.04
CA TYR A 128 -6.57 -1.74 15.09
C TYR A 128 -6.03 -3.02 14.47
N LEU A 129 -5.11 -3.68 15.17
CA LEU A 129 -4.69 -5.04 14.83
C LEU A 129 -5.90 -5.98 14.86
N GLY A 130 -6.01 -6.84 13.84
CA GLY A 130 -7.14 -7.75 13.66
C GLY A 130 -8.41 -7.07 13.11
N GLY A 131 -8.32 -5.80 12.71
CA GLY A 131 -9.42 -5.03 12.13
C GLY A 131 -9.64 -5.24 10.62
N GLY A 132 -8.76 -6.01 9.97
CA GLY A 132 -8.71 -6.20 8.52
C GLY A 132 -7.82 -5.17 7.82
N ILE A 133 -7.84 -5.18 6.47
CA ILE A 133 -7.04 -4.23 5.68
C ILE A 133 -7.46 -2.78 5.99
N VAL A 134 -6.49 -1.91 6.14
CA VAL A 134 -6.65 -0.50 6.44
C VAL A 134 -6.71 0.29 5.15
N PHE A 135 -7.68 1.21 5.04
CA PHE A 135 -7.74 2.20 3.98
C PHE A 135 -7.58 3.61 4.55
N ASN A 136 -6.68 4.38 3.94
CA ASN A 136 -6.52 5.79 4.23
C ASN A 136 -7.04 6.59 3.03
N LYS A 137 -8.13 7.33 3.23
CA LYS A 137 -8.66 8.22 2.18
C LYS A 137 -7.64 9.30 1.81
N TYR A 138 -6.94 9.78 2.82
CA TYR A 138 -5.84 10.71 2.72
C TYR A 138 -4.84 10.42 3.84
N THR A 139 -3.61 10.83 3.60
CA THR A 139 -2.55 10.94 4.60
C THR A 139 -2.10 12.40 4.67
N GLY A 140 -0.80 12.67 4.78
CA GLY A 140 -0.24 14.02 4.71
C GLY A 140 -0.03 14.67 6.07
N SER A 141 0.19 15.97 6.04
CA SER A 141 0.41 16.80 7.23
C SER A 141 -0.32 18.14 7.11
N ARG A 142 -0.56 18.84 8.23
CA ARG A 142 -1.08 20.23 8.26
C ARG A 142 -2.31 20.44 7.38
N GLY A 143 -3.28 19.53 7.47
CA GLY A 143 -4.47 19.52 6.61
C GLY A 143 -4.23 18.93 5.22
N LYS A 144 -3.76 17.67 5.16
CA LYS A 144 -3.59 16.84 3.95
C LYS A 144 -2.50 17.28 2.96
N SER A 145 -1.60 18.17 3.38
CA SER A 145 -0.49 18.61 2.54
C SER A 145 0.39 17.44 2.14
N GLY A 146 0.74 17.36 0.85
CA GLY A 146 1.64 16.33 0.30
C GLY A 146 1.01 14.95 0.10
N ALA A 147 -0.32 14.80 0.21
CA ALA A 147 -0.99 13.52 0.08
C ALA A 147 -1.91 13.40 -1.13
N SER A 148 -2.22 12.16 -1.50
CA SER A 148 -3.39 11.83 -2.32
C SER A 148 -4.66 11.95 -1.48
N ASP A 149 -5.77 12.40 -2.08
CA ASP A 149 -7.11 12.34 -1.48
C ASP A 149 -8.04 11.55 -2.42
N ALA A 150 -8.34 10.31 -2.02
CA ALA A 150 -9.04 9.35 -2.87
C ALA A 150 -10.50 9.77 -3.16
N ASN A 151 -10.90 9.62 -4.43
CA ASN A 151 -12.26 9.91 -4.88
C ASN A 151 -13.30 9.02 -4.18
N PRO A 152 -14.40 9.58 -3.66
CA PRO A 152 -15.41 8.81 -2.93
C PRO A 152 -16.09 7.74 -3.81
N GLU A 153 -16.24 7.97 -5.11
CA GLU A 153 -16.81 6.99 -6.06
C GLU A 153 -15.92 5.76 -6.19
N PHE A 154 -14.60 5.96 -6.17
CA PHE A 154 -13.65 4.85 -6.21
C PHE A 154 -13.70 4.03 -4.93
N ILE A 155 -13.72 4.69 -3.77
CA ILE A 155 -13.89 4.04 -2.47
C ILE A 155 -15.21 3.25 -2.43
N ALA A 156 -16.31 3.84 -2.90
CA ALA A 156 -17.61 3.17 -2.93
C ALA A 156 -17.59 1.89 -3.80
N ARG A 157 -16.96 1.95 -4.98
CA ARG A 157 -16.81 0.77 -5.85
C ARG A 157 -15.96 -0.32 -5.20
N LEU A 158 -14.87 0.06 -4.54
CA LEU A 158 -14.00 -0.87 -3.83
C LEU A 158 -14.73 -1.54 -2.65
N ARG A 159 -15.39 -0.75 -1.79
CA ARG A 159 -16.18 -1.26 -0.67
C ARG A 159 -17.22 -2.28 -1.13
N ASN A 160 -17.95 -1.99 -2.22
CA ASN A 160 -18.95 -2.91 -2.76
C ASN A 160 -18.38 -4.27 -3.20
N VAL A 161 -17.16 -4.33 -3.75
CA VAL A 161 -16.56 -5.62 -4.11
C VAL A 161 -15.97 -6.36 -2.91
N LEU A 162 -15.41 -5.63 -1.94
CA LEU A 162 -14.90 -6.21 -0.69
C LEU A 162 -16.03 -6.76 0.18
N ASP A 163 -17.14 -6.02 0.32
CA ASP A 163 -18.32 -6.44 1.08
C ASP A 163 -18.91 -7.74 0.49
N LYS A 164 -18.98 -7.85 -0.84
CA LYS A 164 -19.45 -9.06 -1.54
C LYS A 164 -18.53 -10.27 -1.38
N ALA A 165 -17.24 -10.01 -1.22
CA ALA A 165 -16.22 -11.04 -1.01
C ALA A 165 -15.97 -11.31 0.49
N GLU A 166 -16.76 -10.71 1.37
CA GLU A 166 -16.65 -10.85 2.84
C GLU A 166 -15.25 -10.48 3.36
N VAL A 167 -14.58 -9.53 2.70
CA VAL A 167 -13.28 -9.03 3.11
C VAL A 167 -13.46 -7.95 4.16
N ARG A 168 -12.82 -8.14 5.31
CA ARG A 168 -12.84 -7.17 6.41
C ARG A 168 -11.86 -6.04 6.11
N TYR A 169 -12.34 -4.82 6.23
CA TYR A 169 -11.54 -3.61 6.14
C TYR A 169 -11.93 -2.59 7.20
N GLN A 170 -11.06 -1.61 7.40
CA GLN A 170 -11.25 -0.47 8.30
C GLN A 170 -10.76 0.81 7.62
N MET A 171 -11.41 1.94 7.92
CA MET A 171 -10.91 3.26 7.52
C MET A 171 -10.10 3.84 8.67
N ALA A 172 -8.94 4.42 8.38
CA ALA A 172 -8.10 5.04 9.39
C ALA A 172 -7.40 6.30 8.88
N GLU A 173 -6.89 7.07 9.82
CA GLU A 173 -5.94 8.17 9.68
C GLU A 173 -4.62 7.80 10.39
N LEU A 174 -3.57 8.56 10.10
CA LEU A 174 -2.25 8.37 10.71
C LEU A 174 -2.14 9.25 11.97
N GLY A 175 -2.75 8.79 13.06
CA GLY A 175 -2.82 9.53 14.32
C GLY A 175 -3.86 10.67 14.31
N LYS A 176 -3.87 11.50 15.35
CA LYS A 176 -4.70 12.72 15.38
C LYS A 176 -4.17 13.76 14.39
N VAL A 177 -5.06 14.65 13.97
CA VAL A 177 -4.70 15.85 13.19
C VAL A 177 -3.56 16.60 13.90
N ASP A 178 -2.52 16.94 13.13
CA ASP A 178 -1.31 17.66 13.55
C ASP A 178 -0.35 16.95 14.53
N GLU A 179 -0.67 15.74 15.01
CA GLU A 179 0.29 14.91 15.77
C GLU A 179 1.35 14.28 14.86
N GLY A 180 0.94 13.89 13.66
CA GLY A 180 1.79 13.22 12.68
C GLY A 180 1.82 13.91 11.33
N GLY A 181 2.78 13.48 10.52
CA GLY A 181 2.83 13.75 9.09
C GLY A 181 3.18 12.44 8.39
N GLY A 182 2.32 12.04 7.46
CA GLY A 182 2.60 10.93 6.55
C GLY A 182 2.72 11.41 5.11
N GLY A 183 2.98 10.49 4.21
CA GLY A 183 2.96 10.72 2.79
C GLY A 183 3.48 9.47 2.11
N THR A 184 2.59 8.77 1.43
CA THR A 184 2.92 7.54 0.71
C THR A 184 3.27 7.87 -0.74
N ILE A 185 3.61 6.85 -1.52
CA ILE A 185 3.78 6.99 -2.96
C ILE A 185 2.49 7.21 -3.74
N ALA A 186 1.31 7.21 -3.09
CA ALA A 186 0.01 7.32 -3.75
C ALA A 186 -0.11 8.55 -4.66
N TYR A 187 0.39 9.71 -4.21
CA TYR A 187 0.33 10.94 -4.99
C TYR A 187 1.17 10.87 -6.28
N LEU A 188 2.25 10.07 -6.28
CA LEU A 188 3.10 9.86 -7.46
C LEU A 188 2.39 9.05 -8.54
N ALA A 189 1.45 8.18 -8.17
CA ALA A 189 0.56 7.51 -9.12
C ALA A 189 -0.63 8.41 -9.51
N ALA A 190 -1.21 9.12 -8.54
CA ALA A 190 -2.35 10.01 -8.77
C ALA A 190 -2.04 11.15 -9.76
N LYS A 191 -0.76 11.57 -9.87
CA LYS A 191 -0.30 12.56 -10.86
C LYS A 191 -0.66 12.19 -12.31
N TYR A 192 -0.84 10.91 -12.60
CA TYR A 192 -1.23 10.41 -13.93
C TYR A 192 -2.75 10.46 -14.18
N GLY A 193 -3.55 10.88 -13.20
CA GLY A 193 -5.02 10.86 -13.26
C GLY A 193 -5.64 9.54 -12.82
N MET A 194 -4.86 8.63 -12.23
CA MET A 194 -5.35 7.36 -11.69
C MET A 194 -6.30 7.56 -10.51
N ASN A 195 -7.23 6.61 -10.32
CA ASN A 195 -7.88 6.47 -9.02
C ASN A 195 -6.94 5.73 -8.07
N VAL A 196 -6.48 6.40 -7.02
CA VAL A 196 -5.53 5.84 -6.04
C VAL A 196 -6.14 5.91 -4.65
N LEU A 197 -5.99 4.83 -3.89
CA LEU A 197 -6.34 4.75 -2.47
C LEU A 197 -5.19 4.08 -1.72
N ASP A 198 -4.79 4.63 -0.59
CA ASP A 198 -3.82 4.01 0.31
C ASP A 198 -4.44 2.81 1.02
N ALA A 199 -3.74 1.68 1.02
CA ALA A 199 -4.29 0.40 1.46
C ALA A 199 -3.23 -0.58 2.00
N GLY A 200 -3.29 -0.97 3.27
CA GLY A 200 -2.36 -1.99 3.78
C GLY A 200 -2.71 -2.50 5.16
N VAL A 201 -1.73 -3.00 5.90
CA VAL A 201 -1.97 -3.62 7.21
C VAL A 201 -1.60 -2.69 8.35
N ALA A 202 -2.29 -2.87 9.48
CA ALA A 202 -1.97 -2.16 10.69
C ALA A 202 -0.67 -2.73 11.30
N VAL A 203 0.26 -1.87 11.71
CA VAL A 203 1.55 -2.24 12.30
C VAL A 203 1.77 -1.51 13.62
N LEU A 204 2.23 -2.22 14.66
CA LEU A 204 2.75 -1.59 15.87
C LEU A 204 4.27 -1.45 15.77
N SER A 205 4.77 -0.35 16.35
CA SER A 205 6.20 -0.02 16.38
C SER A 205 6.83 0.04 14.98
N MET A 206 6.12 0.67 14.04
CA MET A 206 6.61 0.96 12.67
C MET A 206 8.03 1.54 12.69
N HIS A 207 8.88 1.09 11.78
CA HIS A 207 10.31 1.41 11.65
C HIS A 207 11.20 0.91 12.80
N ALA A 208 10.68 0.12 13.74
CA ALA A 208 11.50 -0.52 14.77
C ALA A 208 12.27 -1.73 14.19
N PRO A 209 13.36 -2.18 14.85
CA PRO A 209 14.02 -3.45 14.52
C PRO A 209 13.10 -4.67 14.58
N TRP A 210 11.99 -4.57 15.31
CA TRP A 210 10.96 -5.60 15.43
C TRP A 210 9.58 -4.94 15.42
N GLU A 211 8.89 -5.11 14.31
CA GLU A 211 7.55 -4.59 14.06
C GLU A 211 6.52 -5.70 14.28
N VAL A 212 5.29 -5.33 14.62
CA VAL A 212 4.21 -6.29 14.89
C VAL A 212 3.04 -6.08 13.94
N THR A 213 2.67 -7.14 13.23
CA THR A 213 1.45 -7.21 12.40
C THR A 213 0.55 -8.35 12.88
N ASN A 214 -0.70 -8.40 12.44
CA ASN A 214 -1.66 -9.44 12.80
C ASN A 214 -1.86 -10.45 11.66
N CYS A 215 -1.90 -11.75 11.97
CA CYS A 215 -2.11 -12.81 10.98
C CYS A 215 -3.42 -12.64 10.19
N PHE A 216 -4.49 -12.20 10.85
CA PHE A 216 -5.78 -11.94 10.19
C PHE A 216 -5.66 -10.76 9.22
N ASP A 217 -4.99 -9.68 9.59
CA ASP A 217 -4.84 -8.50 8.72
C ASP A 217 -4.06 -8.83 7.44
N ILE A 218 -3.00 -9.65 7.55
CA ILE A 218 -2.25 -10.16 6.39
C ILE A 218 -3.18 -10.97 5.46
N GLU A 219 -4.01 -11.85 6.01
CA GLU A 219 -4.98 -12.63 5.22
C GLU A 219 -6.01 -11.72 4.52
N GLN A 220 -6.54 -10.73 5.24
CA GLN A 220 -7.51 -9.78 4.70
C GLN A 220 -6.88 -8.89 3.62
N ALA A 221 -5.62 -8.48 3.77
CA ALA A 221 -4.89 -7.72 2.76
C ALA A 221 -4.72 -8.52 1.47
N TYR A 222 -4.26 -9.78 1.57
CA TYR A 222 -4.19 -10.68 0.42
C TYR A 222 -5.55 -10.83 -0.30
N LYS A 223 -6.63 -11.06 0.46
CA LYS A 223 -7.98 -11.19 -0.10
C LYS A 223 -8.44 -9.89 -0.76
N ALA A 224 -8.20 -8.75 -0.12
CA ALA A 224 -8.56 -7.43 -0.65
C ALA A 224 -7.85 -7.14 -1.97
N TYR A 225 -6.53 -7.35 -2.04
CA TYR A 225 -5.77 -7.14 -3.27
C TYR A 225 -6.25 -8.06 -4.39
N LYS A 226 -6.53 -9.33 -4.08
CA LYS A 226 -7.05 -10.29 -5.06
C LYS A 226 -8.43 -9.88 -5.61
N VAL A 227 -9.32 -9.40 -4.74
CA VAL A 227 -10.64 -8.90 -5.14
C VAL A 227 -10.51 -7.61 -5.95
N PHE A 228 -9.61 -6.70 -5.54
CA PHE A 228 -9.34 -5.46 -6.24
C PHE A 228 -8.91 -5.68 -7.70
N LEU A 229 -8.08 -6.71 -7.97
CA LEU A 229 -7.64 -7.05 -9.32
C LEU A 229 -8.77 -7.49 -10.26
N THR A 230 -10.00 -7.69 -9.74
CA THR A 230 -11.20 -8.00 -10.55
C THR A 230 -11.99 -6.76 -11.02
N LEU A 231 -11.58 -5.55 -10.61
CA LEU A 231 -12.20 -4.26 -11.00
C LEU A 231 -11.71 -3.73 -12.36
#